data_AF-A0A198GJY3-F1
#
_entry.id   AF-A0A198GJY3-F1
#
_cell.length_a   1.000
_cell.length_b   1.000
_cell.length_c   1.000
_cell.angle_alpha   90.00
_cell.angle_beta   90.00
_cell.angle_gamma   90.00
#
_symmetry.space_group_name_H-M   'P 1'
#
loop_
_entity.id
_entity.type
_entity.pdbx_description
1 polymer ?
#
loop_
_entity_poly.entity_id
_entity_poly.type
_entity_poly.pdbx_seq_one_letter_code
_entity_poly.pdbx_strand_id
1 'polypeptide(L)' 'MRSQLISLFYRYHAKVTLVYIEVPYHQWQKQNNARVEEAVPSKVLDRMRGKLEILTSDEAHYVIYHVNGHSSSLL' A
#
# COMPACT_ATOMS: atom_id res chain seq x y z
N MET A 1 2.72 4.16 -11.21
CA MET A 1 1.24 4.25 -11.25
C MET A 1 0.68 5.10 -10.12
N ARG A 2 1.15 4.94 -8.86
CA ARG A 2 0.77 5.81 -7.72
C ARG A 2 0.88 7.32 -8.05
N SER A 3 2.00 7.77 -8.61
CA SER A 3 2.23 9.18 -8.98
C SER A 3 1.19 9.76 -9.94
N GLN A 4 0.65 8.96 -10.87
CA GLN A 4 -0.38 9.42 -11.82
C GLN A 4 -1.70 9.71 -11.10
N LEU A 5 -2.10 8.86 -10.15
CA LEU A 5 -3.31 9.08 -9.35
C LEU A 5 -3.17 10.27 -8.41
N ILE A 6 -2.01 10.39 -7.75
CA ILE A 6 -1.69 11.55 -6.90
C ILE A 6 -1.79 12.84 -7.71
N SER A 7 -1.14 12.89 -8.88
CA SER A 7 -1.19 14.06 -9.77
C SER A 7 -2.61 14.38 -10.22
N LEU A 8 -3.41 13.37 -10.55
CA LEU A 8 -4.82 13.55 -10.88
C LEU A 8 -5.58 14.18 -9.72
N PHE A 9 -5.46 13.65 -8.51
CA PHE A 9 -6.17 14.20 -7.35
C PHE A 9 -5.75 15.64 -7.03
N TYR A 10 -4.46 15.95 -7.12
CA TYR A 10 -3.97 17.32 -6.97
C TYR A 10 -4.59 18.28 -7.98
N ARG A 11 -4.75 17.87 -9.24
CA ARG A 11 -5.39 18.70 -10.28
C ARG A 11 -6.85 19.03 -9.98
N TYR A 12 -7.53 18.17 -9.23
CA TYR A 12 -8.90 18.39 -8.78
C TYR A 12 -8.97 19.02 -7.39
N HIS A 13 -7.85 19.53 -6.87
CA HIS A 13 -7.75 20.12 -5.53
C HIS A 13 -8.21 19.20 -4.40
N ALA A 14 -8.11 17.87 -4.60
CA ALA A 14 -8.47 16.91 -3.59
C ALA A 14 -7.37 16.78 -2.52
N LYS A 15 -7.79 16.52 -1.29
CA LYS A 15 -6.88 16.19 -0.19
C LYS A 15 -6.49 14.71 -0.27
N VAL A 16 -5.23 14.46 -0.54
CA VAL A 16 -4.67 13.12 -0.79
C VAL A 16 -4.03 12.57 0.47
N THR A 17 -4.49 11.40 0.91
CA THR A 17 -3.86 10.62 1.98
C THR A 17 -3.30 9.34 1.38
N LEU A 18 -2.02 9.06 1.60
CA LEU A 18 -1.40 7.79 1.29
C LEU A 18 -1.33 6.93 2.55
N VAL A 19 -1.73 5.67 2.42
CA VAL A 19 -1.67 4.69 3.50
C VAL A 19 -0.75 3.56 3.06
N TYR A 20 0.43 3.49 3.68
CA TYR A 20 1.34 2.37 3.55
C TYR A 20 0.89 1.26 4.49
N ILE A 21 0.70 0.04 3.97
CA ILE A 21 0.27 -1.12 4.76
C ILE A 21 1.35 -2.19 4.64
N GLU A 22 1.93 -2.57 5.77
CA GLU A 22 2.92 -3.64 5.84
C GLU A 22 2.59 -4.62 6.96
N VAL A 23 2.59 -5.89 6.60
CA VAL A 23 2.53 -7.03 7.52
C VAL A 23 3.52 -8.08 7.00
N PRO A 24 3.98 -9.03 7.82
CA PRO A 24 5.00 -9.98 7.42
C PRO A 24 4.53 -10.83 6.24
N TYR A 25 5.42 -11.18 5.32
CA TYR A 25 5.02 -11.82 4.07
C TYR A 25 4.29 -13.18 4.26
N HIS A 26 4.61 -13.93 5.30
CA HIS A 26 3.89 -15.17 5.62
C HIS A 26 2.40 -14.91 5.90
N GLN A 27 2.06 -13.75 6.47
CA GLN A 27 0.68 -13.34 6.71
C GLN A 27 -0.04 -13.02 5.40
N TRP A 28 0.65 -12.46 4.40
CA TRP A 28 0.09 -12.24 3.06
C TRP A 28 -0.31 -13.56 2.43
N GLN A 29 0.59 -14.54 2.48
CA GLN A 29 0.35 -15.88 1.92
C GLN A 29 -0.85 -16.54 2.60
N LYS A 30 -0.93 -16.48 3.94
CA LYS A 30 -2.07 -17.00 4.70
C LYS A 30 -3.38 -16.33 4.31
N GLN A 31 -3.39 -15.00 4.20
CA GLN A 31 -4.58 -14.23 3.82
C GLN A 31 -5.00 -14.49 2.37
N ASN A 32 -4.03 -14.61 1.45
CA ASN A 32 -4.30 -14.92 0.06
C ASN A 32 -4.89 -16.32 -0.11
N ASN A 33 -4.31 -17.33 0.56
CA ASN A 33 -4.80 -18.71 0.50
C ASN A 33 -6.20 -18.89 1.11
N ALA A 34 -6.60 -17.99 2.01
CA ALA A 34 -7.95 -17.97 2.58
C ALA A 34 -9.01 -17.39 1.61
N ARG A 35 -8.60 -16.76 0.49
CA ARG A 35 -9.52 -16.22 -0.53
C ARG A 35 -9.80 -17.30 -1.58
N VAL A 36 -10.90 -18.04 -1.43
CA VAL A 36 -11.20 -19.22 -2.27
C VAL A 36 -11.34 -18.86 -3.76
N GLU A 37 -11.97 -17.73 -4.09
CA GLU A 37 -12.21 -17.32 -5.48
C GLU A 37 -11.14 -16.36 -6.03
N GLU A 38 -10.57 -15.52 -5.15
CA GLU A 38 -9.69 -14.39 -5.52
C GLU A 38 -8.22 -14.62 -5.13
N ALA A 39 -7.83 -15.86 -4.83
CA ALA A 39 -6.45 -16.19 -4.55
C ALA A 39 -5.57 -15.92 -5.77
N VAL A 40 -4.52 -15.12 -5.59
CA VAL A 40 -3.51 -14.90 -6.63
C VAL A 40 -2.39 -15.95 -6.53
N PRO A 41 -1.77 -16.36 -7.66
CA PRO A 41 -0.64 -17.28 -7.63
C PRO A 41 0.56 -16.74 -6.82
N SER A 42 1.29 -17.62 -6.12
CA SER A 42 2.42 -17.22 -5.27
C SER A 42 3.49 -16.40 -5.99
N LYS A 43 3.76 -16.70 -7.27
CA LYS A 43 4.71 -15.93 -8.10
C LYS A 43 4.27 -14.47 -8.28
N VAL A 44 2.96 -14.22 -8.32
CA VAL A 44 2.41 -12.86 -8.42
C VAL A 44 2.55 -12.14 -7.09
N LEU A 45 2.28 -12.82 -5.95
CA LEU A 45 2.53 -12.29 -4.61
C LEU A 45 4.00 -11.89 -4.43
N ASP A 46 4.95 -12.74 -4.84
CA ASP A 46 6.38 -12.43 -4.75
C ASP A 46 6.75 -11.18 -5.57
N ARG A 47 6.16 -11.04 -6.76
CA ARG A 47 6.33 -9.86 -7.61
C ARG A 47 5.69 -8.61 -7.00
N MET A 48 4.53 -8.73 -6.36
CA MET A 48 3.86 -7.63 -5.67
C MET A 48 4.67 -7.16 -4.48
N ARG A 49 5.21 -8.08 -3.67
CA ARG A 49 6.11 -7.78 -2.55
C ARG A 49 7.31 -6.95 -3.01
N GLY A 50 7.94 -7.33 -4.12
CA GLY A 50 9.08 -6.59 -4.67
C GLY A 50 8.76 -5.20 -5.24
N LYS A 51 7.47 -4.83 -5.34
CA LYS A 51 7.02 -3.51 -5.79
C LYS A 51 6.57 -2.60 -4.66
N LEU A 52 6.59 -3.08 -3.41
CA LEU A 52 6.32 -2.21 -2.27
C LEU A 52 7.49 -1.25 -2.09
N GLU A 53 7.18 0.03 -2.13
CA GLU A 53 8.11 1.14 -1.92
C GLU A 53 7.70 1.86 -0.64
N ILE A 54 8.69 2.26 0.16
CA ILE A 54 8.46 3.12 1.32
C ILE A 54 8.06 4.49 0.80
N LEU A 55 7.02 5.06 1.40
CA LEU A 55 6.53 6.39 1.03
C LEU A 55 7.48 7.46 1.59
N THR A 56 7.54 8.62 0.95
CA THR A 56 8.18 9.82 1.52
C THR A 56 7.11 10.80 1.98
N SER A 57 7.42 11.66 2.94
CA SER A 57 6.49 12.66 3.47
C SER A 57 5.93 13.59 2.39
N ASP A 58 6.73 13.88 1.35
CA ASP A 58 6.40 14.84 0.30
C ASP A 58 5.52 14.26 -0.83
N GLU A 59 5.21 12.95 -0.80
CA GLU A 59 4.40 12.33 -1.87
C GLU A 59 2.92 12.71 -1.82
N ALA A 60 2.39 13.12 -0.66
CA ALA A 60 0.98 13.44 -0.47
C ALA A 60 0.78 14.47 0.65
N HIS A 61 -0.47 14.91 0.88
CA HIS A 61 -0.76 15.80 2.01
C HIS A 61 -0.66 15.10 3.36
N TYR A 62 -0.92 13.79 3.38
CA TYR A 62 -0.84 12.97 4.58
C TYR A 62 -0.27 11.60 4.22
N VAL A 63 0.67 11.13 5.04
CA VAL A 63 1.26 9.80 4.89
C VAL A 63 1.07 9.03 6.20
N ILE A 64 0.38 7.90 6.10
CA ILE A 64 0.08 7.01 7.22
C ILE A 64 0.81 5.70 7.00
N TYR A 65 1.55 5.26 8.00
CA TYR A 65 2.19 3.95 8.06
C TYR A 65 1.39 3.05 8.96
N HIS A 66 0.84 1.98 8.39
CA HIS A 66 0.15 0.92 9.11
C HIS A 66 0.99 -0.35 9.05
N VAL A 67 1.82 -0.56 10.07
CA VAL A 67 2.79 -1.66 10.12
C VAL A 67 2.42 -2.58 11.27
N ASN A 68 2.22 -3.87 10.97
CA ASN A 68 1.89 -4.90 11.97
C ASN A 68 0.72 -4.51 12.88
N GLY A 69 -0.33 -3.91 12.32
CA GLY A 69 -1.52 -3.48 13.07
C GLY A 69 -1.38 -2.14 13.80
N HIS A 70 -0.22 -1.48 13.75
CA HIS A 70 0.03 -0.19 14.40
C HIS A 70 0.05 0.93 13.37
N SER A 71 -0.70 2.00 13.63
CA SER A 71 -0.77 3.17 12.76
C SER A 71 0.08 4.32 13.31
N SER A 72 0.92 4.90 12.47
CA SER A 72 1.63 6.16 12.74
C SER A 72 1.50 7.10 11.55
N SER A 73 1.36 8.40 11.80
CA SER A 73 1.28 9.43 10.77
C SER A 73 2.54 10.28 10.78
N LEU A 74 3.12 10.52 9.60
CA LEU A 74 4.07 11.59 9.41
C LEU A 74 3.27 12.79 8.86
N LEU A 75 3.38 13.92 9.57
CA LEU A 75 2.86 15.23 9.14
C LEU A 75 3.96 16.01 8.44
#